data_AF-A0A4R2HPG8-F1
#
_entry.id   AF-A0A4R2HPG8-F1
#
_cell.length_a   1.000
_cell.length_b   1.000
_cell.length_c   1.000
_cell.angle_alpha   90.00
_cell.angle_beta   90.00
_cell.angle_gamma   90.00
#
_symmetry.space_group_name_H-M   'P 1'
#
loop_
_entity.id
_entity.type
_entity.pdbx_description
1 polymer ?
#
loop_
_entity_poly.entity_id
_entity_poly.type
_entity_poly.pdbx_seq_one_letter_code
_entity_poly.pdbx_strand_id
1 'polypeptide(L)'
;MSDDEVPFDDVQPTTGTPAEATPADEKAAETVQGSAQQRGGEQAEPSAPQIATETATGTDVAKPVIGNTPGPGETIAADGPADLAPGPGPLKRLASPTSTARGPGRSRGRKRSGGGAAARAEGGDTDQAADPGGDLERRVGRTEFNDGALVRLRVPIRVDADSGRDVLTDIDVLAVDVDGRLRISRSILECKSGKGQAGEPDRLLWLAGLQRFLGFERAVLVRQTVSRRGRGLARALGLRTLDVATLASREAAHAWLPERFGHVDGAECLAAEKRTDTQLKGLGHIPPDLVAFLRFDALRSVPHQILRAVASLGRAVDGGGVLPNPTRVVLAGHALVVLIAAALADAGKLDEMSSADLLERTRRALVTGNPEDEQVLSILGRADALVAYSLERVHAAYREAGAKRLNVDFPSLKATVTTPPGWAPRYIDLVEKLRANPAVARQMLQTTELAVFEALVGGQAHRAPAFDHLFTQEHRYMLNVARRCLEDVAGVAVADALTPALDLDFSRGALARGDRDAAPKQS
;
A
#
# COMPACT_ATOMS: atom_id res chain seq x y z
N MET A 1 21.38 -24.61 66.00
CA MET A 1 21.89 -25.41 64.87
C MET A 1 22.37 -24.39 63.84
N SER A 2 23.51 -23.72 64.04
CA SER A 2 24.88 -24.19 63.70
C SER A 2 24.90 -24.68 62.25
N ASP A 3 25.21 -23.80 61.31
CA ASP A 3 26.56 -23.48 60.79
C ASP A 3 27.07 -24.61 59.89
N ASP A 4 27.16 -24.32 58.59
CA ASP A 4 28.38 -24.56 57.81
C ASP A 4 28.27 -23.87 56.43
N GLU A 5 29.11 -22.84 56.27
CA GLU A 5 29.47 -22.17 55.03
C GLU A 5 30.49 -23.03 54.25
N VAL A 6 30.40 -23.04 52.92
CA VAL A 6 31.53 -23.39 52.03
C VAL A 6 31.59 -22.36 50.90
N PRO A 7 32.72 -21.66 50.69
CA PRO A 7 32.90 -20.71 49.60
C PRO A 7 33.47 -21.41 48.35
N PHE A 8 33.09 -20.95 47.17
CA PHE A 8 33.68 -21.37 45.89
C PHE A 8 34.54 -20.24 45.31
N ASP A 9 35.76 -20.62 44.95
CA ASP A 9 36.91 -19.81 44.57
C ASP A 9 36.79 -19.03 43.26
N ASP A 10 37.52 -17.91 43.27
CA ASP A 10 37.99 -17.10 42.15
C ASP A 10 38.73 -17.93 41.08
N VAL A 11 38.36 -17.74 39.81
CA VAL A 11 39.19 -18.14 38.67
C VAL A 11 39.32 -16.95 37.71
N GLN A 12 40.53 -16.38 37.65
CA GLN A 12 40.92 -15.40 36.65
C GLN A 12 41.17 -16.06 35.28
N PRO A 13 40.77 -15.44 34.15
CA PRO A 13 41.23 -15.85 32.83
C PRO A 13 42.51 -15.11 32.41
N THR A 14 43.52 -15.91 32.09
CA THR A 14 44.82 -15.52 31.53
C THR A 14 44.73 -15.05 30.08
N THR A 15 45.48 -14.00 29.78
CA THR A 15 45.77 -13.45 28.45
C THR A 15 46.57 -14.41 27.57
N GLY A 16 46.15 -14.62 26.32
CA GLY A 16 46.90 -15.37 25.32
C GLY A 16 46.65 -14.86 23.90
N THR A 17 47.59 -14.08 23.38
CA THR A 17 47.71 -13.66 21.97
C THR A 17 48.26 -14.82 21.14
N PRO A 18 47.82 -14.99 19.88
CA PRO A 18 48.65 -15.67 18.88
C PRO A 18 49.03 -14.77 17.70
N ALA A 19 50.20 -15.09 17.17
CA ALA A 19 51.04 -14.38 16.23
C ALA A 19 50.57 -14.40 14.78
N GLU A 20 51.10 -13.43 14.04
CA GLU A 20 51.19 -13.32 12.57
C GLU A 20 51.81 -14.56 11.91
N ALA A 21 51.31 -14.91 10.74
CA ALA A 21 52.01 -15.71 9.75
C ALA A 21 51.67 -15.24 8.33
N THR A 22 52.66 -14.65 7.66
CA THR A 22 52.73 -14.46 6.20
C THR A 22 52.89 -15.80 5.50
N PRO A 23 52.53 -15.91 4.21
CA PRO A 23 53.56 -16.32 3.25
C PRO A 23 53.48 -15.61 1.89
N ALA A 24 54.61 -15.75 1.19
CA ALA A 24 55.01 -15.11 -0.05
C ALA A 24 54.62 -15.89 -1.32
N ASP A 25 54.74 -15.17 -2.44
CA ASP A 25 55.01 -15.55 -3.84
C ASP A 25 55.09 -17.03 -4.25
N GLU A 26 54.33 -17.42 -5.30
CA GLU A 26 54.89 -18.23 -6.40
C GLU A 26 54.12 -18.13 -7.75
N LYS A 27 54.91 -17.73 -8.76
CA LYS A 27 54.89 -17.84 -10.23
C LYS A 27 53.78 -18.56 -11.03
N ALA A 28 53.31 -17.82 -12.04
CA ALA A 28 53.25 -18.07 -13.50
C ALA A 28 53.34 -19.49 -14.09
N ALA A 29 52.39 -19.79 -14.99
CA ALA A 29 52.60 -20.62 -16.19
C ALA A 29 51.65 -20.19 -17.33
N GLU A 30 52.24 -19.83 -18.47
CA GLU A 30 51.62 -19.67 -19.80
C GLU A 30 51.10 -21.00 -20.35
N THR A 31 50.03 -20.98 -21.17
CA THR A 31 49.88 -21.93 -22.31
C THR A 31 48.96 -21.36 -23.41
N VAL A 32 49.61 -20.91 -24.49
CA VAL A 32 49.40 -21.23 -25.93
C VAL A 32 48.05 -20.98 -26.63
N GLN A 33 48.14 -20.15 -27.68
CA GLN A 33 47.24 -19.98 -28.83
C GLN A 33 47.22 -21.22 -29.75
N GLY A 34 46.07 -21.51 -30.38
CA GLY A 34 45.95 -22.44 -31.49
C GLY A 34 44.73 -22.18 -32.37
N SER A 35 44.98 -21.65 -33.56
CA SER A 35 44.04 -21.42 -34.66
C SER A 35 43.64 -22.72 -35.38
N ALA A 36 42.43 -22.77 -35.98
CA ALA A 36 42.13 -23.21 -37.36
C ALA A 36 40.73 -23.87 -37.53
N GLN A 37 39.84 -23.15 -38.23
CA GLN A 37 39.28 -23.52 -39.54
C GLN A 37 38.94 -25.01 -39.81
N GLN A 38 37.64 -25.35 -39.95
CA GLN A 38 37.05 -25.91 -41.20
C GLN A 38 35.59 -26.42 -41.05
N ARG A 39 34.80 -26.06 -42.08
CA ARG A 39 33.78 -26.86 -42.81
C ARG A 39 32.51 -27.37 -42.10
N GLY A 40 31.39 -26.86 -42.61
CA GLY A 40 30.48 -27.64 -43.45
C GLY A 40 29.46 -28.53 -42.74
N GLY A 41 28.17 -28.19 -42.89
CA GLY A 41 27.08 -29.04 -42.44
C GLY A 41 25.72 -28.42 -42.71
N GLU A 42 25.27 -28.48 -43.96
CA GLU A 42 23.85 -28.43 -44.35
C GLU A 42 23.05 -29.39 -43.46
N GLN A 43 22.05 -28.88 -42.74
CA GLN A 43 20.94 -29.69 -42.24
C GLN A 43 19.62 -28.99 -42.51
N ALA A 44 18.74 -29.76 -43.14
CA ALA A 44 17.45 -29.38 -43.67
C ALA A 44 16.45 -29.02 -42.57
N GLU A 45 15.69 -27.96 -42.82
CA GLU A 45 14.47 -27.62 -42.08
C GLU A 45 13.38 -28.67 -42.37
N PRO A 46 12.69 -29.21 -41.34
CA PRO A 46 11.48 -29.98 -41.56
C PRO A 46 10.28 -29.05 -41.76
N SER A 47 9.62 -29.25 -42.90
CA SER A 47 8.39 -28.62 -43.34
C SER A 47 7.28 -28.65 -42.28
N ALA A 48 6.69 -27.48 -42.00
CA ALA A 48 5.47 -27.33 -41.23
C ALA A 48 4.24 -27.86 -42.03
N PRO A 49 3.28 -28.54 -41.38
CA PRO A 49 2.04 -28.93 -42.05
C PRO A 49 1.09 -27.74 -42.19
N GLN A 50 0.67 -27.49 -43.44
CA GLN A 50 -0.41 -26.57 -43.78
C GLN A 50 -1.74 -27.12 -43.23
N ILE A 51 -2.35 -26.38 -42.30
CA ILE A 51 -3.73 -26.60 -41.88
C ILE A 51 -4.63 -25.80 -42.82
N ALA A 52 -5.47 -26.53 -43.56
CA ALA A 52 -6.50 -25.97 -44.43
C ALA A 52 -7.58 -25.28 -43.60
N THR A 53 -7.84 -24.00 -43.90
CA THR A 53 -9.01 -23.26 -43.44
C THR A 53 -10.20 -23.59 -44.33
N GLU A 54 -11.12 -24.41 -43.84
CA GLU A 54 -12.46 -24.55 -44.43
C GLU A 54 -13.36 -23.39 -43.94
N THR A 55 -13.82 -22.59 -44.90
CA THR A 55 -14.87 -21.59 -44.74
C THR A 55 -16.24 -22.26 -44.72
N ALA A 56 -16.86 -22.38 -43.55
CA ALA A 56 -18.25 -22.78 -43.40
C ALA A 56 -19.17 -21.56 -43.28
N THR A 57 -20.04 -21.45 -44.27
CA THR A 57 -21.14 -20.48 -44.41
C THR A 57 -22.26 -20.73 -43.41
N GLY A 58 -22.69 -19.65 -42.73
CA GLY A 58 -24.07 -19.26 -42.43
C GLY A 58 -25.05 -20.29 -41.86
N THR A 59 -25.52 -20.04 -40.63
CA THR A 59 -26.92 -20.23 -40.29
C THR A 59 -27.34 -19.26 -39.17
N ASP A 60 -28.28 -18.37 -39.51
CA ASP A 60 -28.97 -17.45 -38.62
C ASP A 60 -29.71 -18.20 -37.52
N VAL A 61 -29.44 -17.87 -36.26
CA VAL A 61 -30.28 -18.28 -35.12
C VAL A 61 -30.89 -17.03 -34.49
N ALA A 62 -32.22 -17.02 -34.52
CA ALA A 62 -33.10 -15.97 -34.07
C ALA A 62 -32.89 -15.60 -32.59
N LYS A 63 -32.89 -14.28 -32.32
CA LYS A 63 -32.99 -13.71 -30.98
C LYS A 63 -34.42 -13.88 -30.44
N PRO A 64 -34.63 -14.44 -29.24
CA PRO A 64 -35.92 -14.32 -28.58
C PRO A 64 -36.06 -12.92 -27.95
N VAL A 65 -37.09 -12.21 -28.39
CA VAL A 65 -37.60 -10.98 -27.78
C VAL A 65 -38.27 -11.37 -26.46
N ILE A 66 -37.69 -10.96 -25.33
CA ILE A 66 -38.34 -11.08 -24.02
C ILE A 66 -39.23 -9.84 -23.85
N GLY A 67 -40.54 -10.07 -23.89
CA GLY A 67 -41.56 -9.07 -23.66
C GLY A 67 -41.66 -8.66 -22.18
N ASN A 68 -41.61 -7.36 -21.93
CA ASN A 68 -41.96 -6.76 -20.65
C ASN A 68 -43.45 -6.95 -20.37
N THR A 69 -43.78 -7.66 -19.29
CA THR A 69 -45.10 -7.64 -18.66
C THR A 69 -44.99 -6.95 -17.30
N PRO A 70 -45.88 -5.98 -16.98
CA PRO A 70 -45.89 -5.34 -15.66
C PRO A 70 -46.69 -6.19 -14.68
N GLY A 71 -46.01 -6.70 -13.65
CA GLY A 71 -46.63 -7.36 -12.49
C GLY A 71 -47.12 -6.33 -11.45
N PRO A 72 -48.14 -6.67 -10.65
CA PRO A 72 -48.96 -5.72 -9.91
C PRO A 72 -48.35 -5.28 -8.59
N GLY A 73 -48.74 -4.08 -8.16
CA GLY A 73 -48.27 -3.43 -6.95
C GLY A 73 -48.64 -4.18 -5.66
N GLU A 74 -47.64 -4.31 -4.80
CA GLU A 74 -47.80 -4.69 -3.40
C GLU A 74 -47.62 -3.44 -2.54
N THR A 75 -48.73 -3.01 -1.95
CA THR A 75 -48.80 -2.04 -0.86
C THR A 75 -48.31 -2.68 0.42
N ILE A 76 -47.12 -2.29 0.88
CA ILE A 76 -46.63 -2.63 2.22
C ILE A 76 -47.10 -1.53 3.19
N ALA A 77 -48.00 -1.91 4.10
CA ALA A 77 -48.39 -1.12 5.25
C ALA A 77 -47.23 -1.03 6.24
N ALA A 78 -46.85 0.20 6.60
CA ALA A 78 -45.88 0.48 7.64
C ALA A 78 -46.64 0.81 8.94
N ASP A 79 -46.66 -0.15 9.87
CA ASP A 79 -47.02 0.09 11.27
C ASP A 79 -45.73 0.40 12.05
N GLY A 80 -45.57 1.65 12.47
CA GLY A 80 -44.58 2.07 13.45
C GLY A 80 -45.25 3.01 14.46
N PRO A 81 -45.17 2.77 15.78
CA PRO A 81 -45.75 3.66 16.76
C PRO A 81 -44.89 4.91 16.95
N ALA A 82 -45.59 6.03 16.96
CA ALA A 82 -45.10 7.37 17.20
C ALA A 82 -44.81 7.60 18.69
N ASP A 83 -43.72 8.32 18.98
CA ASP A 83 -43.63 9.16 20.17
C ASP A 83 -43.02 10.51 19.77
N LEU A 84 -43.92 11.48 19.57
CA LEU A 84 -43.65 12.89 19.35
C LEU A 84 -43.83 13.62 20.68
N ALA A 85 -42.77 14.27 21.18
CA ALA A 85 -42.88 15.29 22.22
C ALA A 85 -42.86 16.71 21.59
N PRO A 86 -43.55 17.70 22.19
CA PRO A 86 -44.04 18.87 21.46
C PRO A 86 -43.14 20.12 21.59
N GLY A 87 -42.98 20.87 20.50
CA GLY A 87 -42.93 22.34 20.53
C GLY A 87 -44.34 22.91 20.33
N PRO A 88 -44.65 24.20 20.58
CA PRO A 88 -43.83 25.35 20.15
C PRO A 88 -43.81 26.58 21.09
N GLY A 89 -42.88 27.50 20.84
CA GLY A 89 -42.88 28.87 21.40
C GLY A 89 -42.50 29.92 20.34
N PRO A 90 -43.06 31.14 20.35
CA PRO A 90 -43.34 31.90 19.14
C PRO A 90 -42.20 32.84 18.67
N LEU A 91 -42.06 32.91 17.35
CA LEU A 91 -41.21 33.85 16.61
C LEU A 91 -41.81 35.27 16.63
N LYS A 92 -41.04 36.24 17.15
CA LYS A 92 -41.31 37.67 17.00
C LYS A 92 -40.75 38.18 15.66
N ARG A 93 -41.64 38.77 14.87
CA ARG A 93 -41.36 39.63 13.70
C ARG A 93 -40.75 40.96 14.13
N LEU A 94 -39.67 41.38 13.46
CA LEU A 94 -39.30 42.78 13.21
C LEU A 94 -38.54 42.78 11.85
N ALA A 95 -39.19 43.22 10.77
CA ALA A 95 -39.20 44.59 10.25
C ALA A 95 -37.94 44.91 9.40
N SER A 96 -38.14 44.92 8.07
CA SER A 96 -37.24 45.48 7.06
C SER A 96 -37.15 47.01 7.18
N PRO A 97 -36.08 47.63 6.65
CA PRO A 97 -36.31 48.74 5.73
C PRO A 97 -35.45 48.71 4.46
N THR A 98 -36.17 48.89 3.35
CA THR A 98 -35.90 49.73 2.17
C THR A 98 -34.50 49.90 1.59
N SER A 99 -34.47 49.60 0.29
CA SER A 99 -33.49 49.96 -0.72
C SER A 99 -33.40 51.47 -0.99
N THR A 100 -32.20 51.91 -1.37
CA THR A 100 -32.01 53.01 -2.33
C THR A 100 -30.86 52.66 -3.26
N ALA A 101 -31.17 52.72 -4.56
CA ALA A 101 -30.31 52.42 -5.69
C ALA A 101 -29.37 53.57 -6.08
N ARG A 102 -28.25 53.22 -6.75
CA ARG A 102 -27.44 53.93 -7.77
C ARG A 102 -26.05 53.27 -7.72
N GLY A 103 -25.52 52.58 -8.72
CA GLY A 103 -25.35 52.89 -10.15
C GLY A 103 -24.05 52.15 -10.60
N PRO A 104 -23.79 51.98 -11.91
CA PRO A 104 -23.08 50.80 -12.42
C PRO A 104 -21.56 50.99 -12.59
N GLY A 105 -20.79 50.02 -12.11
CA GLY A 105 -19.32 50.00 -12.20
C GLY A 105 -18.79 48.75 -12.90
N ARG A 106 -18.63 48.86 -14.22
CA ARG A 106 -17.72 48.16 -15.14
C ARG A 106 -16.94 46.91 -14.63
N SER A 107 -17.24 45.79 -15.28
CA SER A 107 -16.30 44.83 -15.90
C SER A 107 -14.91 44.66 -15.28
N ARG A 108 -14.66 43.47 -14.73
CA ARG A 108 -13.42 42.72 -14.97
C ARG A 108 -13.71 41.22 -14.78
N GLY A 109 -13.86 40.54 -15.92
CA GLY A 109 -14.03 39.10 -15.99
C GLY A 109 -12.82 38.41 -15.35
N ARG A 110 -13.03 37.79 -14.19
CA ARG A 110 -12.04 36.96 -13.53
C ARG A 110 -12.11 35.59 -14.17
N LYS A 111 -11.20 35.33 -15.12
CA LYS A 111 -10.96 34.01 -15.70
C LYS A 111 -10.74 33.01 -14.56
N ARG A 112 -11.70 32.09 -14.37
CA ARG A 112 -11.50 30.87 -13.59
C ARG A 112 -10.56 29.99 -14.41
N SER A 113 -9.29 29.94 -14.02
CA SER A 113 -8.36 28.90 -14.46
C SER A 113 -8.69 27.61 -13.71
N GLY A 114 -9.71 26.90 -14.18
CA GLY A 114 -9.78 25.45 -14.00
C GLY A 114 -8.96 24.83 -15.12
N GLY A 115 -7.88 24.13 -14.77
CA GLY A 115 -6.98 23.52 -15.75
C GLY A 115 -5.98 22.58 -15.11
N GLY A 116 -6.25 21.28 -15.24
CA GLY A 116 -5.25 20.23 -15.48
C GLY A 116 -4.35 19.81 -14.32
N ALA A 117 -4.78 18.79 -13.56
CA ALA A 117 -3.93 18.00 -12.66
C ALA A 117 -3.08 16.94 -13.39
N ALA A 118 -2.85 17.09 -14.70
CA ALA A 118 -2.06 16.14 -15.49
C ALA A 118 -1.23 16.90 -16.55
N ALA A 119 -0.23 17.69 -16.12
CA ALA A 119 0.88 18.19 -16.94
C ALA A 119 1.83 19.15 -16.16
N ARG A 120 2.36 18.73 -15.01
CA ARG A 120 3.50 19.42 -14.38
C ARG A 120 4.60 18.43 -14.03
N ALA A 121 5.22 17.87 -15.07
CA ALA A 121 6.44 17.09 -14.96
C ALA A 121 7.32 17.24 -16.21
N GLU A 122 7.39 18.45 -16.78
CA GLU A 122 8.35 18.79 -17.83
C GLU A 122 9.00 20.14 -17.51
N GLY A 123 10.30 20.11 -17.27
CA GLY A 123 11.14 21.26 -16.96
C GLY A 123 12.50 20.77 -16.46
N GLY A 124 13.49 20.81 -17.36
CA GLY A 124 14.83 20.27 -17.16
C GLY A 124 15.70 21.05 -16.17
N ASP A 125 16.82 20.38 -15.91
CA ASP A 125 17.98 20.73 -15.08
C ASP A 125 18.49 22.17 -15.31
N THR A 126 18.51 22.98 -14.24
CA THR A 126 19.35 24.17 -13.96
C THR A 126 18.75 24.93 -12.77
N ASP A 127 19.43 24.94 -11.62
CA ASP A 127 19.32 25.92 -10.52
C ASP A 127 17.91 26.50 -10.22
N GLN A 128 16.89 25.65 -10.14
CA GLN A 128 15.57 26.08 -9.68
C GLN A 128 15.64 26.38 -8.19
N ALA A 129 15.53 27.67 -7.84
CA ALA A 129 15.21 28.12 -6.49
C ALA A 129 14.15 27.17 -5.90
N ALA A 130 14.53 26.43 -4.86
CA ALA A 130 13.74 25.34 -4.31
C ALA A 130 12.28 25.79 -4.11
N ASP A 131 11.33 25.09 -4.72
CA ASP A 131 9.91 25.35 -4.53
C ASP A 131 9.62 25.38 -3.02
N PRO A 132 9.24 26.55 -2.45
CA PRO A 132 9.04 26.67 -1.02
C PRO A 132 7.92 25.76 -0.49
N GLY A 133 6.98 25.36 -1.35
CA GLY A 133 5.95 24.37 -1.04
C GLY A 133 6.56 22.98 -0.86
N GLY A 134 7.21 22.47 -1.91
CA GLY A 134 7.88 21.17 -1.87
C GLY A 134 8.97 21.06 -0.80
N ASP A 135 9.68 22.14 -0.50
CA ASP A 135 10.63 22.19 0.62
C ASP A 135 9.98 21.92 1.98
N LEU A 136 8.84 22.59 2.25
CA LEU A 136 8.12 22.41 3.50
C LEU A 136 7.56 20.99 3.63
N GLU A 137 6.99 20.44 2.55
CA GLU A 137 6.49 19.06 2.50
C GLU A 137 7.61 18.06 2.83
N ARG A 138 8.77 18.21 2.20
CA ARG A 138 9.94 17.35 2.44
C ARG A 138 10.40 17.42 3.88
N ARG A 139 10.54 18.62 4.45
CA ARG A 139 10.98 18.83 5.84
C ARG A 139 10.04 18.20 6.86
N VAL A 140 8.72 18.36 6.63
CA VAL A 140 7.68 17.71 7.44
C VAL A 140 7.77 16.20 7.31
N GLY A 141 7.81 15.68 6.07
CA GLY A 141 7.92 14.25 5.80
C GLY A 141 9.16 13.63 6.44
N ARG A 142 10.31 14.30 6.37
CA ARG A 142 11.55 13.89 7.02
C ARG A 142 11.39 13.76 8.54
N THR A 143 10.67 14.69 9.15
CA THR A 143 10.42 14.67 10.60
C THR A 143 9.51 13.51 10.99
N GLU A 144 8.44 13.26 10.24
CA GLU A 144 7.55 12.12 10.50
C GLU A 144 8.25 10.77 10.24
N PHE A 145 9.15 10.71 9.24
CA PHE A 145 9.98 9.52 9.02
C PHE A 145 10.92 9.28 10.20
N ASN A 146 11.60 10.32 10.71
CA ASN A 146 12.44 10.13 11.89
C ASN A 146 11.67 9.53 13.07
N ASP A 147 10.42 9.97 13.25
CA ASP A 147 9.54 9.54 14.34
C ASP A 147 9.01 8.10 14.19
N GLY A 148 9.32 7.43 13.07
CA GLY A 148 9.04 6.02 12.86
C GLY A 148 8.04 5.72 11.74
N ALA A 149 7.47 6.75 11.12
CA ALA A 149 6.47 6.56 10.09
C ALA A 149 7.07 6.17 8.73
N LEU A 150 6.33 5.40 7.95
CA LEU A 150 6.45 5.42 6.50
C LEU A 150 5.88 6.73 5.98
N VAL A 151 6.57 7.37 5.05
CA VAL A 151 6.16 8.67 4.50
C VAL A 151 6.01 8.60 2.98
N ARG A 152 4.95 9.24 2.49
CA ARG A 152 4.70 9.49 1.06
C ARG A 152 4.34 10.96 0.90
N LEU A 153 4.99 11.63 -0.06
CA LEU A 153 4.70 13.02 -0.41
C LEU A 153 3.72 13.07 -1.59
N ARG A 154 2.84 14.08 -1.61
CA ARG A 154 1.96 14.41 -2.76
C ARG A 154 1.13 13.21 -3.23
N VAL A 155 0.47 12.53 -2.30
CA VAL A 155 -0.29 11.32 -2.59
C VAL A 155 -1.65 11.68 -3.20
N PRO A 156 -1.96 11.27 -4.45
CA PRO A 156 -3.24 11.56 -5.05
C PRO A 156 -4.37 10.81 -4.34
N ILE A 157 -5.46 11.52 -4.05
CA ILE A 157 -6.70 10.93 -3.55
C ILE A 157 -7.62 10.69 -4.73
N ARG A 158 -7.84 9.41 -5.01
CA ARG A 158 -8.72 8.97 -6.08
C ARG A 158 -10.13 8.70 -5.58
N VAL A 159 -11.11 9.12 -6.36
CA VAL A 159 -12.54 8.87 -6.18
C VAL A 159 -13.11 8.24 -7.43
N ASP A 160 -14.11 7.39 -7.26
CA ASP A 160 -14.86 6.82 -8.38
C ASP A 160 -15.68 7.95 -9.03
N ALA A 161 -15.19 8.45 -10.15
CA ALA A 161 -15.72 9.60 -10.88
C ALA A 161 -15.53 9.40 -12.38
N ASP A 162 -16.14 10.28 -13.19
CA ASP A 162 -16.03 10.25 -14.65
C ASP A 162 -14.56 10.17 -15.11
N SER A 163 -14.32 9.40 -16.18
CA SER A 163 -13.00 9.20 -16.76
C SER A 163 -12.24 10.52 -16.96
N GLY A 164 -11.04 10.63 -16.39
CA GLY A 164 -10.20 11.83 -16.46
C GLY A 164 -10.43 12.85 -15.33
N ARG A 165 -11.27 12.53 -14.34
CA ARG A 165 -11.47 13.31 -13.10
C ARG A 165 -11.43 12.43 -11.84
N ASP A 166 -10.70 11.32 -11.92
CA ASP A 166 -10.58 10.36 -10.83
C ASP A 166 -9.78 10.92 -9.65
N VAL A 167 -8.88 11.89 -9.86
CA VAL A 167 -8.15 12.56 -8.76
C VAL A 167 -8.95 13.74 -8.20
N LEU A 168 -9.33 13.65 -6.93
CA LEU A 168 -10.05 14.69 -6.19
C LEU A 168 -9.12 15.80 -5.70
N THR A 169 -8.02 15.43 -5.08
CA THR A 169 -7.00 16.31 -4.48
C THR A 169 -5.77 15.48 -4.12
N ASP A 170 -4.66 16.13 -3.81
CA ASP A 170 -3.47 15.46 -3.29
C ASP A 170 -3.32 15.69 -1.79
N ILE A 171 -2.70 14.73 -1.10
CA ILE A 171 -2.22 14.84 0.27
C ILE A 171 -0.76 15.30 0.20
N ASP A 172 -0.49 16.50 0.73
CA ASP A 172 0.86 17.06 0.77
C ASP A 172 1.86 16.08 1.43
N VAL A 173 1.54 15.55 2.63
CA VAL A 173 2.29 14.47 3.30
C VAL A 173 1.35 13.43 3.92
N LEU A 174 1.50 12.16 3.53
CA LEU A 174 0.90 11.00 4.17
C LEU A 174 1.96 10.33 5.06
N ALA A 175 1.64 10.11 6.33
CA ALA A 175 2.46 9.36 7.27
C ALA A 175 1.69 8.16 7.84
N VAL A 176 2.31 6.98 7.79
CA VAL A 176 1.76 5.72 8.33
C VAL A 176 2.68 5.24 9.44
N ASP A 177 2.18 5.31 10.67
CA ASP A 177 2.91 4.93 11.88
C ASP A 177 2.38 3.61 12.44
N VAL A 178 3.26 2.85 13.10
CA VAL A 178 2.96 1.53 13.66
C VAL A 178 3.40 1.52 15.12
N ASP A 179 2.44 1.40 16.04
CA ASP A 179 2.74 1.44 17.46
C ASP A 179 3.40 0.13 17.97
N GLY A 180 3.77 0.10 19.25
CA GLY A 180 4.36 -1.10 19.88
C GLY A 180 3.42 -2.32 19.95
N ARG A 181 2.12 -2.14 19.70
CA ARG A 181 1.11 -3.20 19.59
C ARG A 181 0.76 -3.52 18.12
N LEU A 182 1.54 -2.99 17.17
CA LEU A 182 1.36 -3.16 15.73
C LEU A 182 0.04 -2.59 15.19
N ARG A 183 -0.53 -1.60 15.89
CA ARG A 183 -1.68 -0.86 15.40
C ARG A 183 -1.20 0.20 14.43
N ILE A 184 -1.80 0.22 13.25
CA ILE A 184 -1.49 1.20 12.22
C ILE A 184 -2.30 2.46 12.46
N SER A 185 -1.62 3.61 12.53
CA SER A 185 -2.26 4.93 12.54
C SER A 185 -1.81 5.73 11.32
N ARG A 186 -2.73 6.51 10.74
CA ARG A 186 -2.53 7.27 9.51
C ARG A 186 -2.72 8.74 9.78
N SER A 187 -1.82 9.53 9.20
CA SER A 187 -1.78 10.96 9.38
C SER A 187 -1.69 11.67 8.05
N ILE A 188 -2.44 12.76 7.90
CA ILE A 188 -2.28 13.70 6.80
C ILE A 188 -1.77 15.03 7.31
N LEU A 189 -0.78 15.58 6.63
CA LEU A 189 -0.22 16.89 6.96
C LEU A 189 -0.35 17.80 5.74
N GLU A 190 -1.20 18.81 5.86
CA GLU A 190 -1.42 19.84 4.84
C GLU A 190 -0.41 20.96 5.03
N CYS A 191 0.46 21.17 4.05
CA CYS A 191 1.57 22.12 4.10
C CYS A 191 1.24 23.40 3.33
N LYS A 192 1.40 24.55 3.97
CA LYS A 192 1.22 25.87 3.32
C LYS A 192 2.38 26.80 3.65
N SER A 193 3.25 27.00 2.66
CA SER A 193 4.48 27.80 2.74
C SER A 193 4.25 29.32 2.64
N GLY A 194 3.07 29.76 2.18
CA GLY A 194 2.75 31.18 1.99
C GLY A 194 2.80 32.01 3.28
N LYS A 195 3.29 33.26 3.17
CA LYS A 195 3.33 34.21 4.29
C LYS A 195 1.91 34.70 4.61
N GLY A 196 1.46 34.50 5.84
CA GLY A 196 0.20 35.04 6.36
C GLY A 196 -0.85 33.99 6.77
N GLN A 197 -1.93 34.47 7.38
CA GLN A 197 -3.00 33.67 7.99
C GLN A 197 -4.29 33.67 7.17
N ALA A 198 -4.26 34.23 5.95
CA ALA A 198 -5.40 34.25 5.05
C ALA A 198 -5.85 32.82 4.68
N GLY A 199 -7.16 32.62 4.64
CA GLY A 199 -7.79 31.31 4.35
C GLY A 199 -7.50 30.21 5.37
N GLU A 200 -6.91 30.53 6.53
CA GLU A 200 -6.61 29.55 7.58
C GLU A 200 -7.88 28.84 8.10
N PRO A 201 -9.00 29.54 8.41
CA PRO A 201 -10.23 28.86 8.82
C PRO A 201 -10.79 27.92 7.75
N ASP A 202 -10.83 28.36 6.49
CA ASP A 202 -11.37 27.57 5.38
C ASP A 202 -10.52 26.32 5.15
N ARG A 203 -9.20 26.45 5.26
CA ARG A 203 -8.27 25.31 5.12
C ARG A 203 -8.42 24.31 6.26
N LEU A 204 -8.65 24.76 7.49
CA LEU A 204 -8.92 23.88 8.63
C LEU A 204 -10.25 23.13 8.45
N LEU A 205 -11.32 23.80 8.01
CA LEU A 205 -12.60 23.16 7.72
C LEU A 205 -12.48 22.13 6.60
N TRP A 206 -11.77 22.47 5.52
CA TRP A 206 -11.47 21.55 4.42
C TRP A 206 -10.68 20.33 4.90
N LEU A 207 -9.62 20.54 5.70
CA LEU A 207 -8.77 19.45 6.21
C LEU A 207 -9.55 18.52 7.15
N ALA A 208 -10.42 19.06 8.00
CA ALA A 208 -11.31 18.26 8.86
C ALA A 208 -12.28 17.41 8.02
N GLY A 209 -12.85 17.99 6.96
CA GLY A 209 -13.69 17.27 6.01
C GLY A 209 -12.92 16.13 5.33
N LEU A 210 -11.70 16.41 4.87
CA LEU A 210 -10.85 15.41 4.23
C LEU A 210 -10.44 14.28 5.20
N GLN A 211 -10.04 14.62 6.42
CA GLN A 211 -9.72 13.64 7.46
C GLN A 211 -10.89 12.68 7.71
N ARG A 212 -12.10 13.22 7.86
CA ARG A 212 -13.31 12.42 8.07
C ARG A 212 -13.66 11.57 6.85
N PHE A 213 -13.54 12.14 5.65
CA PHE A 213 -13.82 11.44 4.40
C PHE A 213 -12.90 10.22 4.22
N LEU A 214 -11.61 10.36 4.55
CA LEU A 214 -10.61 9.30 4.42
C LEU A 214 -10.51 8.39 5.65
N GLY A 215 -11.16 8.74 6.76
CA GLY A 215 -11.11 7.97 8.00
C GLY A 215 -9.74 8.00 8.70
N PHE A 216 -8.95 9.07 8.54
CA PHE A 216 -7.63 9.16 9.15
C PHE A 216 -7.67 9.61 10.62
N GLU A 217 -6.79 9.02 11.42
CA GLU A 217 -6.74 9.20 12.87
C GLU A 217 -6.17 10.57 13.25
N ARG A 218 -5.28 11.14 12.42
CA ARG A 218 -4.64 12.43 12.68
C ARG A 218 -4.59 13.31 11.42
N ALA A 219 -4.87 14.59 11.60
CA ALA A 219 -4.64 15.60 10.57
C ALA A 219 -3.95 16.83 11.14
N VAL A 220 -2.96 17.35 10.41
CA VAL A 220 -2.08 18.45 10.85
C VAL A 220 -2.07 19.55 9.79
N LEU A 221 -2.34 20.79 10.18
CA LEU A 221 -2.08 21.95 9.33
C LEU A 221 -0.70 22.52 9.63
N VAL A 222 0.19 22.54 8.63
CA VAL A 222 1.54 23.08 8.72
C VAL A 222 1.62 24.45 8.04
N ARG A 223 2.06 25.48 8.76
CA ARG A 223 2.19 26.86 8.24
C ARG A 223 3.41 27.57 8.79
N GLN A 224 3.79 28.69 8.17
CA GLN A 224 4.81 29.60 8.71
C GLN A 224 4.48 30.07 10.14
N THR A 225 3.25 30.52 10.36
CA THR A 225 2.70 30.85 11.68
C THR A 225 1.23 30.45 11.73
N VAL A 226 0.73 30.15 12.93
CA VAL A 226 -0.67 29.75 13.14
C VAL A 226 -1.36 30.75 14.07
N SER A 227 -2.47 31.34 13.61
CA SER A 227 -3.17 32.36 14.38
C SER A 227 -3.79 31.79 15.68
N ARG A 228 -4.07 32.65 16.67
CA ARG A 228 -4.79 32.22 17.90
C ARG A 228 -6.19 31.69 17.56
N ARG A 229 -6.87 32.32 16.60
CA ARG A 229 -8.17 31.90 16.08
C ARG A 229 -8.06 30.52 15.42
N GLY A 230 -7.03 30.30 14.60
CA GLY A 230 -6.75 29.03 13.94
C GLY A 230 -6.47 27.91 14.92
N ARG A 231 -5.64 28.15 15.94
CA ARG A 231 -5.38 27.17 17.02
C ARG A 231 -6.66 26.80 17.77
N GLY A 232 -7.52 27.78 18.06
CA GLY A 232 -8.82 27.55 18.68
C GLY A 232 -9.75 26.70 17.81
N LEU A 233 -9.83 27.03 16.51
CA LEU A 233 -10.65 26.28 15.56
C LEU A 233 -10.10 24.86 15.31
N ALA A 234 -8.79 24.72 15.13
CA ALA A 234 -8.15 23.41 14.95
C ALA A 234 -8.47 22.48 16.12
N ARG A 235 -8.33 22.98 17.36
CA ARG A 235 -8.70 22.22 18.56
C ARG A 235 -10.18 21.81 18.55
N ALA A 236 -11.08 22.73 18.18
CA ALA A 236 -12.52 22.44 18.10
C ALA A 236 -12.86 21.39 17.03
N LEU A 237 -12.05 21.30 15.97
CA LEU A 237 -12.20 20.33 14.88
C LEU A 237 -11.42 19.02 15.12
N GLY A 238 -10.69 18.88 16.24
CA GLY A 238 -9.84 17.72 16.50
C GLY A 238 -8.55 17.68 15.66
N LEU A 239 -8.16 18.81 15.06
CA LEU A 239 -6.96 18.95 14.23
C LEU A 239 -5.75 19.41 15.06
N ARG A 240 -4.56 19.08 14.58
CA ARG A 240 -3.29 19.62 15.09
C ARG A 240 -2.78 20.73 14.18
N THR A 241 -1.90 21.56 14.72
CA THR A 241 -1.23 22.63 13.97
C THR A 241 0.25 22.59 14.27
N LEU A 242 1.08 22.76 13.24
CA LEU A 242 2.54 22.82 13.36
C LEU A 242 3.04 24.09 12.68
N ASP A 243 3.78 24.92 13.40
CA ASP A 243 4.44 26.07 12.79
C ASP A 243 5.89 25.75 12.40
N VAL A 244 6.46 26.56 11.50
CA VAL A 244 7.82 26.33 10.98
C VAL A 244 8.89 26.50 12.05
N ALA A 245 8.66 27.33 13.08
CA ALA A 245 9.58 27.46 14.20
C ALA A 245 9.66 26.15 15.00
N THR A 246 8.50 25.56 15.33
CA THR A 246 8.41 24.26 16.01
C THR A 246 8.99 23.14 15.15
N LEU A 247 8.71 23.15 13.83
CA LEU A 247 9.31 22.21 12.90
C LEU A 247 10.84 22.31 12.91
N ALA A 248 11.41 23.53 12.81
CA ALA A 248 12.85 23.74 12.83
C ALA A 248 13.49 23.24 14.14
N SER A 249 12.82 23.40 15.29
CA SER A 249 13.26 22.83 16.56
C SER A 249 13.27 21.29 16.55
N ARG A 250 12.25 20.64 15.95
CA ARG A 250 12.23 19.17 15.76
C ARG A 250 13.34 18.73 14.81
N GLU A 251 13.57 19.45 13.72
CA GLU A 251 14.61 19.14 12.76
C GLU A 251 16.02 19.26 13.32
N ALA A 252 16.26 20.24 14.22
CA ALA A 252 17.55 20.38 14.88
C ALA A 252 17.93 19.13 15.69
N ALA A 253 16.95 18.44 16.30
CA ALA A 253 17.16 17.18 16.99
C ALA A 253 17.48 16.01 16.03
N HIS A 254 17.16 16.15 14.75
CA HIS A 254 17.28 15.12 13.71
C HIS A 254 18.24 15.53 12.59
N ALA A 255 19.15 16.47 12.85
CA ALA A 255 20.09 16.99 11.85
C ALA A 255 21.01 15.91 11.24
N TRP A 256 21.09 14.73 11.87
CA TRP A 256 21.82 13.56 11.41
C TRP A 256 21.09 12.77 10.31
N LEU A 257 19.80 13.04 10.04
CA LEU A 257 19.04 12.41 8.96
C LEU A 257 19.36 13.05 7.61
N PRO A 258 19.58 12.27 6.53
CA PRO A 258 19.72 12.82 5.18
C PRO A 258 18.54 13.73 4.79
N GLU A 259 18.82 14.76 3.99
CA GLU A 259 17.78 15.73 3.58
C GLU A 259 16.74 15.15 2.62
N ARG A 260 17.15 14.17 1.80
CA ARG A 260 16.38 13.54 0.74
C ARG A 260 16.71 12.05 0.74
N PHE A 261 15.69 11.21 0.57
CA PHE A 261 15.82 9.76 0.45
C PHE A 261 14.48 9.16 0.06
N GLY A 262 14.48 8.07 -0.73
CA GLY A 262 13.27 7.35 -1.15
C GLY A 262 12.16 8.30 -1.62
N HIS A 263 10.95 8.07 -1.14
CA HIS A 263 9.81 8.95 -1.41
C HIS A 263 9.81 10.27 -0.63
N VAL A 264 10.77 10.49 0.27
CA VAL A 264 11.05 11.81 0.87
C VAL A 264 11.96 12.58 -0.10
N ASP A 265 11.44 12.80 -1.31
CA ASP A 265 12.00 13.69 -2.31
C ASP A 265 13.43 13.28 -2.79
N GLY A 266 13.74 11.97 -2.75
CA GLY A 266 14.98 11.38 -3.25
C GLY A 266 15.03 11.35 -4.79
N ALA A 267 16.15 11.82 -5.37
CA ALA A 267 16.24 12.07 -6.81
C ALA A 267 16.11 10.78 -7.65
N GLU A 268 16.79 9.71 -7.23
CA GLU A 268 16.79 8.41 -7.88
C GLU A 268 15.41 7.74 -7.81
N CYS A 269 14.73 7.85 -6.66
CA CYS A 269 13.36 7.37 -6.50
C CYS A 269 12.39 8.10 -7.42
N LEU A 270 12.44 9.44 -7.45
CA LEU A 270 11.59 10.25 -8.32
C LEU A 270 11.85 9.95 -9.81
N ALA A 271 13.10 9.77 -10.19
CA ALA A 271 13.48 9.38 -11.56
C ALA A 271 12.97 7.97 -11.91
N ALA A 272 13.07 7.03 -10.97
CA ALA A 272 12.57 5.67 -11.15
C ALA A 272 11.05 5.65 -11.33
N GLU A 273 10.31 6.32 -10.45
CA GLU A 273 8.84 6.45 -10.52
C GLU A 273 8.38 7.07 -11.84
N LYS A 274 9.00 8.19 -12.25
CA LYS A 274 8.70 8.86 -13.53
C LYS A 274 8.96 7.94 -14.73
N ARG A 275 10.06 7.19 -14.70
CA ARG A 275 10.40 6.24 -15.76
C ARG A 275 9.43 5.06 -15.77
N THR A 276 8.98 4.61 -14.61
CA THR A 276 7.94 3.59 -14.48
C THR A 276 6.62 4.04 -15.10
N ASP A 277 6.17 5.27 -14.84
CA ASP A 277 4.96 5.83 -15.48
C ASP A 277 5.08 5.83 -17.02
N THR A 278 6.27 6.10 -17.54
CA THR A 278 6.53 6.08 -18.98
C THR A 278 6.50 4.66 -19.53
N GLN A 279 7.12 3.69 -18.85
CA GLN A 279 7.17 2.30 -19.26
C GLN A 279 5.79 1.63 -19.21
N LEU A 280 4.98 1.93 -18.19
CA LEU A 280 3.64 1.38 -18.00
C LEU A 280 2.68 1.72 -19.15
N LYS A 281 2.85 2.87 -19.81
CA LYS A 281 2.06 3.21 -21.02
C LYS A 281 2.24 2.19 -22.15
N GLY A 282 3.37 1.49 -22.20
CA GLY A 282 3.64 0.41 -23.15
C GLY A 282 3.22 -0.98 -22.66
N LEU A 283 2.85 -1.15 -21.38
CA LEU A 283 2.54 -2.44 -20.77
C LEU A 283 1.01 -2.60 -20.62
N GLY A 284 0.32 -2.78 -21.75
CA GLY A 284 -1.16 -2.84 -21.79
C GLY A 284 -1.80 -4.01 -21.03
N HIS A 285 -1.03 -5.00 -20.60
CA HIS A 285 -1.51 -6.12 -19.78
C HIS A 285 -1.59 -5.79 -18.28
N ILE A 286 -0.97 -4.69 -17.81
CA ILE A 286 -1.06 -4.25 -16.42
C ILE A 286 -2.13 -3.17 -16.31
N PRO A 287 -3.24 -3.41 -15.59
CA PRO A 287 -4.28 -2.41 -15.44
C PRO A 287 -3.75 -1.14 -14.73
N PRO A 288 -3.93 0.06 -15.29
CA PRO A 288 -3.50 1.30 -14.64
C PRO A 288 -4.11 1.51 -13.25
N ASP A 289 -5.37 1.14 -13.08
CA ASP A 289 -6.06 1.24 -11.79
C ASP A 289 -5.47 0.33 -10.71
N LEU A 290 -4.96 -0.84 -11.11
CA LEU A 290 -4.27 -1.73 -10.19
C LEU A 290 -2.95 -1.12 -9.70
N VAL A 291 -2.19 -0.51 -10.62
CA VAL A 291 -0.93 0.19 -10.27
C VAL A 291 -1.22 1.37 -9.35
N ALA A 292 -2.19 2.20 -9.70
CA ALA A 292 -2.57 3.36 -8.90
C ALA A 292 -3.08 2.93 -7.51
N PHE A 293 -3.86 1.84 -7.44
CA PHE A 293 -4.28 1.27 -6.16
C PHE A 293 -3.07 0.88 -5.30
N LEU A 294 -2.12 0.11 -5.85
CA LEU A 294 -0.95 -0.35 -5.09
C LEU A 294 -0.05 0.81 -4.62
N ARG A 295 0.09 1.87 -5.43
CA ARG A 295 0.95 3.02 -5.10
C ARG A 295 0.33 3.97 -4.08
N PHE A 296 -0.99 4.15 -4.12
CA PHE A 296 -1.64 5.25 -3.40
C PHE A 296 -2.76 4.77 -2.47
N ASP A 297 -3.64 3.90 -2.94
CA ASP A 297 -4.89 3.57 -2.26
C ASP A 297 -4.74 2.40 -1.29
N ALA A 298 -3.75 1.54 -1.50
CA ALA A 298 -3.54 0.35 -0.71
C ALA A 298 -3.17 0.68 0.76
N LEU A 299 -2.42 1.74 1.02
CA LEU A 299 -2.04 2.13 2.39
C LEU A 299 -3.24 2.51 3.28
N ARG A 300 -4.37 2.89 2.68
CA ARG A 300 -5.65 3.18 3.37
C ARG A 300 -6.66 2.03 3.29
N SER A 301 -6.32 0.96 2.59
CA SER A 301 -7.22 -0.16 2.33
C SER A 301 -7.13 -1.23 3.40
N VAL A 302 -8.16 -2.07 3.44
CA VAL A 302 -8.22 -3.24 4.33
C VAL A 302 -7.36 -4.40 3.79
N PRO A 303 -6.81 -5.28 4.65
CA PRO A 303 -5.84 -6.31 4.26
C PRO A 303 -6.25 -7.18 3.07
N HIS A 304 -7.48 -7.67 3.02
CA HIS A 304 -7.92 -8.55 1.93
C HIS A 304 -8.00 -7.87 0.55
N GLN A 305 -8.27 -6.55 0.50
CA GLN A 305 -8.23 -5.79 -0.77
C GLN A 305 -6.79 -5.66 -1.26
N ILE A 306 -5.86 -5.39 -0.34
CA ILE A 306 -4.43 -5.33 -0.63
C ILE A 306 -3.94 -6.67 -1.17
N LEU A 307 -4.25 -7.77 -0.48
CA LEU A 307 -3.86 -9.12 -0.89
C LEU A 307 -4.40 -9.49 -2.28
N ARG A 308 -5.66 -9.13 -2.58
CA ARG A 308 -6.24 -9.32 -3.91
C ARG A 308 -5.51 -8.51 -4.98
N ALA A 309 -5.15 -7.27 -4.69
CA ALA A 309 -4.40 -6.43 -5.62
C ALA A 309 -3.00 -6.99 -5.88
N VAL A 310 -2.27 -7.40 -4.83
CA VAL A 310 -0.95 -8.03 -4.95
C VAL A 310 -1.02 -9.32 -5.77
N ALA A 311 -2.03 -10.18 -5.52
CA ALA A 311 -2.23 -11.38 -6.34
C ALA A 311 -2.64 -11.07 -7.79
N SER A 312 -3.43 -10.00 -8.01
CA SER A 312 -3.77 -9.53 -9.36
C SER A 312 -2.56 -8.99 -10.10
N LEU A 313 -1.62 -8.35 -9.41
CA LEU A 313 -0.36 -7.90 -10.01
C LEU A 313 0.43 -9.10 -10.51
N GLY A 314 0.57 -10.15 -9.69
CA GLY A 314 1.25 -11.38 -10.10
C GLY A 314 0.68 -11.97 -11.38
N ARG A 315 -0.65 -12.15 -11.43
CA ARG A 315 -1.33 -12.65 -12.65
C ARG A 315 -1.12 -11.76 -13.87
N ALA A 316 -1.14 -10.43 -13.69
CA ALA A 316 -0.90 -9.50 -14.78
C ALA A 316 0.54 -9.62 -15.32
N VAL A 317 1.53 -9.77 -14.43
CA VAL A 317 2.95 -9.92 -14.80
C VAL A 317 3.20 -11.28 -15.45
N ASP A 318 2.66 -12.37 -14.91
CA ASP A 318 2.83 -13.72 -15.47
C ASP A 318 2.29 -13.82 -16.91
N GLY A 319 1.19 -13.12 -17.21
CA GLY A 319 0.64 -13.06 -18.57
C GLY A 319 1.38 -12.13 -19.53
N GLY A 320 2.24 -11.24 -19.02
CA GLY A 320 2.82 -10.11 -19.75
C GLY A 320 4.32 -10.20 -20.07
N GLY A 321 5.01 -11.21 -19.52
CA GLY A 321 6.45 -11.39 -19.70
C GLY A 321 7.30 -10.59 -18.70
N VAL A 322 8.57 -10.33 -19.07
CA VAL A 322 9.54 -9.70 -18.16
C VAL A 322 9.32 -8.19 -18.07
N LEU A 323 9.14 -7.68 -16.84
CA LEU A 323 9.05 -6.25 -16.59
C LEU A 323 10.42 -5.57 -16.71
N PRO A 324 10.52 -4.41 -17.40
CA PRO A 324 11.77 -3.67 -17.50
C PRO A 324 12.16 -3.01 -16.17
N ASN A 325 13.45 -2.72 -15.98
CA ASN A 325 13.91 -1.81 -14.93
C ASN A 325 13.64 -0.35 -15.36
N PRO A 326 13.22 0.54 -14.44
CA PRO A 326 12.99 0.31 -13.00
C PRO A 326 11.59 -0.22 -12.65
N THR A 327 10.66 -0.32 -13.59
CA THR A 327 9.26 -0.75 -13.36
C THR A 327 9.13 -2.01 -12.52
N ARG A 328 9.93 -3.05 -12.78
CA ARG A 328 9.88 -4.28 -11.99
C ARG A 328 10.18 -4.06 -10.50
N VAL A 329 11.17 -3.21 -10.19
CA VAL A 329 11.59 -2.91 -8.82
C VAL A 329 10.54 -2.03 -8.14
N VAL A 330 10.06 -1.00 -8.83
CA VAL A 330 9.05 -0.07 -8.30
C VAL A 330 7.74 -0.78 -7.98
N LEU A 331 7.19 -1.57 -8.91
CA LEU A 331 5.94 -2.29 -8.69
C LEU A 331 6.08 -3.36 -7.59
N ALA A 332 7.17 -4.13 -7.61
CA ALA A 332 7.44 -5.11 -6.55
C ALA A 332 7.63 -4.43 -5.19
N GLY A 333 8.28 -3.28 -5.14
CA GLY A 333 8.48 -2.48 -3.94
C GLY A 333 7.17 -2.01 -3.33
N HIS A 334 6.27 -1.44 -4.14
CA HIS A 334 4.95 -1.03 -3.67
C HIS A 334 4.14 -2.23 -3.20
N ALA A 335 4.15 -3.34 -3.94
CA ALA A 335 3.50 -4.58 -3.56
C ALA A 335 4.01 -5.12 -2.21
N LEU A 336 5.33 -5.08 -1.96
CA LEU A 336 5.93 -5.50 -0.70
C LEU A 336 5.53 -4.58 0.46
N VAL A 337 5.59 -3.26 0.27
CA VAL A 337 5.21 -2.27 1.30
C VAL A 337 3.76 -2.49 1.74
N VAL A 338 2.85 -2.64 0.78
CA VAL A 338 1.42 -2.80 1.10
C VAL A 338 1.13 -4.18 1.68
N LEU A 339 1.83 -5.24 1.24
CA LEU A 339 1.75 -6.57 1.85
C LEU A 339 2.17 -6.54 3.32
N ILE A 340 3.29 -5.86 3.64
CA ILE A 340 3.75 -5.67 5.02
C ILE A 340 2.72 -4.85 5.81
N ALA A 341 2.15 -3.79 5.24
CA ALA A 341 1.10 -3.01 5.91
C ALA A 341 -0.16 -3.85 6.19
N ALA A 342 -0.58 -4.71 5.25
CA ALA A 342 -1.68 -5.64 5.45
C ALA A 342 -1.37 -6.63 6.60
N ALA A 343 -0.18 -7.23 6.58
CA ALA A 343 0.25 -8.20 7.57
C ALA A 343 0.41 -7.57 8.98
N LEU A 344 0.90 -6.33 9.08
CA LEU A 344 0.96 -5.59 10.34
C LEU A 344 -0.43 -5.29 10.90
N ALA A 345 -1.37 -4.87 10.04
CA ALA A 345 -2.75 -4.62 10.46
C ALA A 345 -3.44 -5.88 11.00
N ASP A 346 -3.16 -7.04 10.43
CA ASP A 346 -3.67 -8.32 10.92
C ASP A 346 -2.88 -8.83 12.13
N ALA A 347 -1.58 -8.57 12.22
CA ALA A 347 -0.76 -8.94 13.38
C ALA A 347 -1.25 -8.24 14.66
N GLY A 348 -1.65 -6.97 14.55
CA GLY A 348 -2.27 -6.23 15.66
C GLY A 348 -3.60 -6.81 16.16
N LYS A 349 -4.26 -7.69 15.38
CA LYS A 349 -5.51 -8.37 15.77
C LYS A 349 -5.28 -9.68 16.51
N LEU A 350 -4.07 -10.25 16.46
CA LEU A 350 -3.78 -11.52 17.14
C LEU A 350 -3.87 -11.44 18.68
N ASP A 351 -4.01 -10.24 19.24
CA ASP A 351 -4.34 -10.03 20.65
C ASP A 351 -5.81 -10.33 20.98
N GLU A 352 -6.68 -10.30 19.97
CA GLU A 352 -8.14 -10.40 20.10
C GLU A 352 -8.70 -11.67 19.43
N MET A 353 -7.97 -12.26 18.49
CA MET A 353 -8.38 -13.47 17.77
C MET A 353 -7.22 -14.43 17.54
N SER A 354 -7.53 -15.72 17.45
CA SER A 354 -6.52 -16.74 17.13
C SER A 354 -6.08 -16.65 15.66
N SER A 355 -4.88 -17.13 15.35
CA SER A 355 -4.39 -17.23 13.97
C SER A 355 -5.26 -18.10 13.08
N ALA A 356 -5.89 -19.14 13.64
CA ALA A 356 -6.81 -20.01 12.92
C ALA A 356 -8.09 -19.25 12.51
N ASP A 357 -8.65 -18.45 13.41
CA ASP A 357 -9.82 -17.61 13.11
C ASP A 357 -9.48 -16.53 12.09
N LEU A 358 -8.30 -15.91 12.22
CA LEU A 358 -7.81 -14.93 11.27
C LEU A 358 -7.62 -15.53 9.87
N LEU A 359 -7.07 -16.74 9.78
CA LEU A 359 -6.92 -17.47 8.52
C LEU A 359 -8.28 -17.70 7.85
N GLU A 360 -9.27 -18.16 8.60
CA GLU A 360 -10.61 -18.42 8.06
C GLU A 360 -11.29 -17.12 7.59
N ARG A 361 -11.17 -16.04 8.39
CA ARG A 361 -11.67 -14.71 8.02
C ARG A 361 -10.98 -14.18 6.76
N THR A 362 -9.67 -14.38 6.64
CA THR A 362 -8.89 -13.97 5.47
C THR A 362 -9.32 -14.74 4.23
N ARG A 363 -9.45 -16.07 4.32
CA ARG A 363 -9.93 -16.92 3.22
C ARG A 363 -11.31 -16.49 2.75
N ARG A 364 -12.24 -16.28 3.69
CA ARG A 364 -13.58 -15.80 3.39
C ARG A 364 -13.55 -14.46 2.67
N ALA A 365 -12.82 -13.48 3.20
CA ALA A 365 -12.70 -12.15 2.61
C ALA A 365 -12.06 -12.17 1.21
N LEU A 366 -11.09 -13.06 0.96
CA LEU A 366 -10.47 -13.22 -0.35
C LEU A 366 -11.43 -13.80 -1.39
N VAL A 367 -12.43 -14.57 -0.96
CA VAL A 367 -13.47 -15.15 -1.83
C VAL A 367 -14.63 -14.17 -2.02
N THR A 368 -15.26 -13.73 -0.94
CA THR A 368 -16.53 -12.96 -0.97
C THR A 368 -16.30 -11.45 -1.10
N GLY A 369 -15.11 -10.97 -0.76
CA GLY A 369 -14.81 -9.54 -0.66
C GLY A 369 -15.20 -8.90 0.66
N ASN A 370 -15.76 -9.69 1.58
CA ASN A 370 -16.13 -9.24 2.91
C ASN A 370 -15.92 -10.37 3.93
N PRO A 371 -15.11 -10.18 4.98
CA PRO A 371 -14.86 -11.19 6.01
C PRO A 371 -16.11 -11.61 6.78
N GLU A 372 -17.20 -10.84 6.75
CA GLU A 372 -18.45 -11.14 7.46
C GLU A 372 -19.56 -11.68 6.54
N ASP A 373 -19.33 -11.75 5.23
CA ASP A 373 -20.37 -12.13 4.28
C ASP A 373 -20.54 -13.65 4.18
N GLU A 374 -21.31 -14.19 5.12
CA GLU A 374 -21.76 -15.58 5.11
C GLU A 374 -22.92 -15.81 4.14
N GLN A 375 -23.62 -14.74 3.74
CA GLN A 375 -24.81 -14.82 2.91
C GLN A 375 -24.48 -15.29 1.51
N VAL A 376 -23.40 -14.78 0.89
CA VAL A 376 -22.95 -15.25 -0.43
C VAL A 376 -22.65 -16.75 -0.40
N LEU A 377 -21.98 -17.24 0.64
CA LEU A 377 -21.66 -18.67 0.78
C LEU A 377 -22.91 -19.53 1.00
N SER A 378 -23.91 -19.00 1.71
CA SER A 378 -25.22 -19.63 1.89
C SER A 378 -25.98 -19.71 0.57
N ILE A 379 -25.98 -18.63 -0.22
CA ILE A 379 -26.63 -18.59 -1.54
C ILE A 379 -25.98 -19.60 -2.50
N LEU A 380 -24.66 -19.65 -2.57
CA LEU A 380 -23.94 -20.62 -3.40
C LEU A 380 -24.26 -22.07 -2.97
N GLY A 381 -24.34 -22.32 -1.65
CA GLY A 381 -24.74 -23.62 -1.12
C GLY A 381 -26.18 -24.01 -1.50
N ARG A 382 -27.11 -23.06 -1.48
CA ARG A 382 -28.50 -23.28 -1.94
C ARG A 382 -28.58 -23.53 -3.44
N ALA A 383 -27.78 -22.82 -4.23
CA ALA A 383 -27.68 -23.05 -5.67
C ALA A 383 -27.17 -24.46 -5.98
N ASP A 384 -26.11 -24.90 -5.29
CA ASP A 384 -25.59 -26.27 -5.41
C ASP A 384 -26.64 -27.32 -5.02
N ALA A 385 -27.38 -27.09 -3.93
CA ALA A 385 -28.46 -27.99 -3.50
C ALA A 385 -29.60 -28.08 -4.52
N LEU A 386 -29.95 -26.96 -5.17
CA LEU A 386 -30.97 -26.92 -6.22
C LEU A 386 -30.53 -27.68 -7.47
N VAL A 387 -29.25 -27.55 -7.86
CA VAL A 387 -28.66 -28.29 -8.98
C VAL A 387 -28.64 -29.79 -8.66
N ALA A 388 -28.19 -30.18 -7.47
CA ALA A 388 -28.20 -31.57 -7.01
C ALA A 388 -29.61 -32.17 -7.06
N TYR A 389 -30.61 -31.45 -6.52
CA TYR A 389 -32.01 -31.87 -6.56
C TYR A 389 -32.54 -32.06 -8.00
N SER A 390 -32.23 -31.11 -8.89
CA SER A 390 -32.64 -31.19 -10.30
C SER A 390 -32.03 -32.40 -11.01
N LEU A 391 -30.75 -32.69 -10.74
CA LEU A 391 -30.05 -33.85 -11.28
C LEU A 391 -30.59 -35.17 -10.74
N GLU A 392 -30.89 -35.24 -9.44
CA GLU A 392 -31.50 -36.42 -8.83
C GLU A 392 -32.89 -36.70 -9.43
N ARG A 393 -33.69 -35.66 -9.66
CA ARG A 393 -35.00 -35.78 -10.29
C ARG A 393 -34.90 -36.30 -11.72
N VAL A 394 -33.96 -35.76 -12.51
CA VAL A 394 -33.70 -36.23 -13.87
C VAL A 394 -33.22 -37.69 -13.84
N HIS A 395 -32.30 -38.05 -12.97
CA HIS A 395 -31.83 -39.44 -12.81
C HIS A 395 -32.91 -40.41 -12.35
N ALA A 396 -33.87 -39.97 -11.54
CA ALA A 396 -35.04 -40.78 -11.19
C ALA A 396 -35.88 -41.09 -12.45
N ALA A 397 -36.21 -40.07 -13.25
CA ALA A 397 -36.97 -40.24 -14.48
C ALA A 397 -36.26 -41.15 -15.51
N TYR A 398 -34.93 -41.03 -15.67
CA TYR A 398 -34.16 -41.92 -16.55
C TYR A 398 -34.18 -43.37 -16.08
N ARG A 399 -34.08 -43.61 -14.77
CA ARG A 399 -34.15 -44.97 -14.20
C ARG A 399 -35.52 -45.60 -14.43
N GLU A 400 -36.60 -44.83 -14.27
CA GLU A 400 -37.96 -45.29 -14.55
C GLU A 400 -38.14 -45.68 -16.03
N ALA A 401 -37.45 -44.99 -16.94
CA ALA A 401 -37.44 -45.31 -18.37
C ALA A 401 -36.49 -46.48 -18.75
N GLY A 402 -35.88 -47.17 -17.77
CA GLY A 402 -34.97 -48.29 -18.00
C GLY A 402 -33.55 -47.89 -18.42
N ALA A 403 -33.20 -46.61 -18.37
CA ALA A 403 -31.86 -46.14 -18.70
C ALA A 403 -30.90 -46.29 -17.50
N LYS A 404 -29.62 -46.58 -17.80
CA LYS A 404 -28.56 -46.68 -16.80
C LYS A 404 -28.16 -45.26 -16.34
N ARG A 405 -27.95 -45.08 -15.03
CA ARG A 405 -27.48 -43.80 -14.46
C ARG A 405 -26.11 -43.44 -15.04
N LEU A 406 -25.99 -42.21 -15.53
CA LEU A 406 -24.71 -41.59 -15.86
C LEU A 406 -24.19 -40.88 -14.62
N ASN A 407 -23.05 -41.34 -14.09
CA ASN A 407 -22.36 -40.60 -13.04
C ASN A 407 -21.57 -39.46 -13.70
N VAL A 408 -22.21 -38.30 -13.81
CA VAL A 408 -21.55 -37.05 -14.17
C VAL A 408 -21.23 -36.34 -12.86
N ASP A 409 -19.95 -36.04 -12.66
CA ASP A 409 -19.50 -35.26 -11.50
C ASP A 409 -19.75 -33.78 -11.80
N PHE A 410 -20.53 -33.12 -10.96
CA PHE A 410 -20.85 -31.70 -11.14
C PHE A 410 -20.01 -30.88 -10.15
N PRO A 411 -19.18 -29.96 -10.65
CA PRO A 411 -18.42 -29.10 -9.76
C PRO A 411 -19.37 -28.23 -8.95
N SER A 412 -19.21 -28.25 -7.62
CA SER A 412 -19.94 -27.36 -6.72
C SER A 412 -19.51 -25.93 -7.00
N LEU A 413 -20.47 -25.05 -7.32
CA LEU A 413 -20.23 -23.62 -7.50
C LEU A 413 -19.64 -23.03 -6.23
N LYS A 414 -20.14 -23.45 -5.07
CA LYS A 414 -19.55 -23.08 -3.79
C LYS A 414 -18.10 -23.52 -3.75
N ALA A 415 -17.78 -24.80 -3.95
CA ALA A 415 -16.39 -25.27 -3.90
C ALA A 415 -15.46 -24.55 -4.89
N THR A 416 -15.93 -24.30 -6.12
CA THR A 416 -15.15 -23.57 -7.13
C THR A 416 -14.89 -22.13 -6.73
N VAL A 417 -15.89 -21.42 -6.21
CA VAL A 417 -15.75 -20.02 -5.80
C VAL A 417 -15.01 -19.90 -4.47
N THR A 418 -15.15 -20.87 -3.56
CA THR A 418 -14.61 -20.81 -2.20
C THR A 418 -13.26 -21.46 -2.04
N THR A 419 -12.65 -22.00 -3.08
CA THR A 419 -11.30 -22.58 -2.96
C THR A 419 -10.35 -21.47 -2.51
N PRO A 420 -9.87 -21.49 -1.25
CA PRO A 420 -9.05 -20.42 -0.76
C PRO A 420 -7.68 -20.45 -1.47
N PRO A 421 -7.03 -19.30 -1.66
CA PRO A 421 -5.70 -19.29 -2.23
C PRO A 421 -4.72 -20.14 -1.41
N GLY A 422 -3.94 -20.98 -2.08
CA GLY A 422 -2.98 -21.89 -1.41
C GLY A 422 -1.90 -21.17 -0.60
N TRP A 423 -1.64 -19.89 -0.89
CA TRP A 423 -0.69 -19.05 -0.17
C TRP A 423 -1.25 -18.43 1.12
N ALA A 424 -2.56 -18.50 1.40
CA ALA A 424 -3.14 -17.87 2.58
C ALA A 424 -2.49 -18.32 3.91
N PRO A 425 -2.14 -19.61 4.12
CA PRO A 425 -1.38 -20.02 5.31
C PRO A 425 0.01 -19.36 5.41
N ARG A 426 0.69 -19.11 4.29
CA ARG A 426 2.00 -18.44 4.27
C ARG A 426 1.91 -16.96 4.65
N TYR A 427 0.81 -16.31 4.25
CA TYR A 427 0.49 -14.97 4.74
C TYR A 427 0.30 -14.95 6.26
N ILE A 428 -0.42 -15.92 6.83
CA ILE A 428 -0.61 -15.99 8.28
C ILE A 428 0.72 -16.27 9.02
N ASP A 429 1.62 -17.10 8.48
CA ASP A 429 2.98 -17.27 9.03
C ASP A 429 3.76 -15.94 9.08
N LEU A 430 3.65 -15.09 8.05
CA LEU A 430 4.22 -13.73 8.08
C LEU A 430 3.58 -12.88 9.20
N VAL A 431 2.25 -12.91 9.33
CA VAL A 431 1.51 -12.19 10.38
C VAL A 431 1.99 -12.60 11.78
N GLU A 432 2.10 -13.90 12.04
CA GLU A 432 2.57 -14.44 13.31
C GLU A 432 4.02 -14.04 13.61
N LYS A 433 4.90 -14.09 12.61
CA LYS A 433 6.31 -13.67 12.75
C LYS A 433 6.45 -12.19 13.06
N LEU A 434 5.67 -11.33 12.41
CA LEU A 434 5.62 -9.91 12.73
C LEU A 434 5.14 -9.70 14.17
N ARG A 435 4.10 -10.41 14.60
CA ARG A 435 3.60 -10.32 15.97
C ARG A 435 4.61 -10.79 17.02
N ALA A 436 5.39 -11.83 16.71
CA ALA A 436 6.41 -12.37 17.59
C ALA A 436 7.58 -11.39 17.83
N ASN A 437 7.82 -10.42 16.93
CA ASN A 437 8.87 -9.42 17.09
C ASN A 437 8.36 -7.99 16.78
N PRO A 438 7.57 -7.40 17.70
CA PRO A 438 6.93 -6.10 17.44
C PRO A 438 7.93 -4.94 17.35
N ALA A 439 9.09 -5.05 18.01
CA ALA A 439 10.13 -4.02 18.00
C ALA A 439 10.73 -3.81 16.59
N VAL A 440 10.92 -4.90 15.85
CA VAL A 440 11.38 -4.91 14.45
C VAL A 440 10.20 -4.69 13.51
N ALA A 441 9.07 -5.36 13.74
CA ALA A 441 7.90 -5.31 12.86
C ALA A 441 7.40 -3.87 12.63
N ARG A 442 7.36 -3.03 13.68
CA ARG A 442 6.95 -1.62 13.56
C ARG A 442 7.86 -0.78 12.65
N GLN A 443 9.11 -1.21 12.44
CA GLN A 443 10.10 -0.52 11.61
C GLN A 443 10.12 -1.03 10.17
N MET A 444 9.45 -2.15 9.88
CA MET A 444 9.56 -2.83 8.58
C MET A 444 9.14 -1.98 7.39
N LEU A 445 8.14 -1.11 7.54
CA LEU A 445 7.77 -0.21 6.44
C LEU A 445 8.91 0.76 6.08
N GLN A 446 9.64 1.27 7.08
CA GLN A 446 10.79 2.16 6.87
C GLN A 446 11.99 1.41 6.30
N THR A 447 12.27 0.21 6.82
CA THR A 447 13.33 -0.65 6.28
C THR A 447 13.07 -0.97 4.82
N THR A 448 11.85 -1.39 4.46
CA THR A 448 11.49 -1.70 3.07
C THR A 448 11.57 -0.47 2.18
N GLU A 449 11.14 0.69 2.68
CA GLU A 449 11.27 1.96 1.96
C GLU A 449 12.73 2.25 1.57
N LEU A 450 13.64 2.19 2.55
CA LEU A 450 15.06 2.47 2.30
C LEU A 450 15.74 1.36 1.50
N ALA A 451 15.39 0.10 1.73
CA ALA A 451 15.99 -1.00 0.99
C ALA A 451 15.58 -0.97 -0.49
N VAL A 452 14.31 -0.70 -0.79
CA VAL A 452 13.79 -0.79 -2.17
C VAL A 452 13.85 0.54 -2.89
N PHE A 453 13.27 1.58 -2.31
CA PHE A 453 13.09 2.88 -2.98
C PHE A 453 14.24 3.86 -2.77
N GLU A 454 15.19 3.53 -1.89
CA GLU A 454 16.47 4.24 -1.84
C GLU A 454 17.57 3.37 -2.45
N ALA A 455 17.86 2.18 -1.90
CA ALA A 455 19.03 1.41 -2.33
C ALA A 455 18.89 0.80 -3.74
N LEU A 456 17.81 0.05 -4.02
CA LEU A 456 17.69 -0.68 -5.30
C LEU A 456 17.49 0.21 -6.52
N VAL A 457 16.98 1.43 -6.33
CA VAL A 457 16.86 2.42 -7.41
C VAL A 457 18.13 3.25 -7.63
N GLY A 458 19.17 3.02 -6.80
CA GLY A 458 20.51 3.61 -6.96
C GLY A 458 20.88 4.70 -5.95
N GLY A 459 19.95 5.11 -5.09
CA GLY A 459 20.18 6.07 -4.02
C GLY A 459 21.14 5.54 -2.93
N GLN A 460 21.80 6.45 -2.24
CA GLN A 460 22.87 6.14 -1.27
C GLN A 460 22.54 6.58 0.16
N ALA A 461 21.45 7.30 0.39
CA ALA A 461 21.08 7.81 1.70
C ALA A 461 20.81 6.69 2.72
N HIS A 462 20.39 5.51 2.25
CA HIS A 462 20.23 4.29 3.08
C HIS A 462 21.51 3.86 3.80
N ARG A 463 22.68 4.35 3.39
CA ARG A 463 23.99 4.09 4.04
C ARG A 463 24.31 5.05 5.17
N ALA A 464 23.50 6.09 5.38
CA ALA A 464 23.72 7.03 6.45
C ALA A 464 23.61 6.33 7.82
N PRO A 465 24.52 6.62 8.79
CA PRO A 465 24.47 6.04 10.14
C PRO A 465 23.13 6.22 10.85
N ALA A 466 22.42 7.27 10.45
CA ALA A 466 21.03 7.55 10.74
C ALA A 466 20.10 6.33 10.71
N PHE A 467 20.31 5.46 9.72
CA PHE A 467 19.42 4.35 9.41
C PHE A 467 19.96 3.00 9.89
N ASP A 468 21.12 2.95 10.55
CA ASP A 468 21.74 1.67 10.96
C ASP A 468 20.81 0.77 11.76
N HIS A 469 19.98 1.37 12.63
CA HIS A 469 18.97 0.66 13.41
C HIS A 469 17.86 -0.03 12.57
N LEU A 470 17.68 0.34 11.31
CA LEU A 470 16.74 -0.27 10.35
C LEU A 470 17.39 -1.38 9.52
N PHE A 471 18.72 -1.57 9.63
CA PHE A 471 19.53 -2.50 8.87
C PHE A 471 20.27 -3.48 9.80
N THR A 472 19.50 -4.19 10.63
CA THR A 472 19.99 -5.28 11.50
C THR A 472 19.67 -6.66 10.92
N GLN A 473 20.26 -7.73 11.47
CA GLN A 473 20.01 -9.10 10.99
C GLN A 473 18.54 -9.52 11.13
N GLU A 474 17.85 -9.04 12.17
CA GLU A 474 16.43 -9.28 12.38
C GLU A 474 15.57 -8.61 11.30
N HIS A 475 15.95 -7.40 10.89
CA HIS A 475 15.31 -6.70 9.77
C HIS A 475 15.52 -7.46 8.45
N ARG A 476 16.74 -7.97 8.20
CA ARG A 476 17.03 -8.81 7.02
C ARG A 476 16.17 -10.06 7.00
N TYR A 477 16.09 -10.75 8.14
CA TYR A 477 15.26 -11.95 8.30
C TYR A 477 13.80 -11.64 7.98
N MET A 478 13.25 -10.59 8.61
CA MET A 478 11.84 -10.23 8.42
C MET A 478 11.56 -9.76 6.98
N LEU A 479 12.48 -9.02 6.36
CA LEU A 479 12.38 -8.62 4.95
C LEU A 479 12.37 -9.83 4.02
N ASN A 480 13.20 -10.84 4.28
CA ASN A 480 13.20 -12.08 3.51
C ASN A 480 11.90 -12.90 3.69
N VAL A 481 11.36 -12.96 4.91
CA VAL A 481 10.06 -13.62 5.16
C VAL A 481 8.95 -12.90 4.38
N ALA A 482 8.91 -11.57 4.41
CA ALA A 482 7.95 -10.79 3.65
C ALA A 482 8.12 -10.96 2.12
N ARG A 483 9.37 -10.99 1.62
CA ARG A 483 9.69 -11.26 0.20
C ARG A 483 9.21 -12.64 -0.23
N ARG A 484 9.41 -13.68 0.57
CA ARG A 484 8.92 -15.04 0.30
C ARG A 484 7.39 -15.11 0.31
N CYS A 485 6.74 -14.41 1.23
CA CYS A 485 5.28 -14.30 1.20
C CYS A 485 4.82 -13.57 -0.08
N LEU A 486 5.51 -12.51 -0.51
CA LEU A 486 5.22 -11.85 -1.78
C LEU A 486 5.40 -12.80 -2.97
N GLU A 487 6.42 -13.66 -2.96
CA GLU A 487 6.65 -14.71 -3.96
C GLU A 487 5.47 -15.69 -4.03
N ASP A 488 4.94 -16.12 -2.88
CA ASP A 488 3.78 -17.02 -2.81
C ASP A 488 2.48 -16.34 -3.31
N VAL A 489 2.32 -15.03 -3.09
CA VAL A 489 1.10 -14.27 -3.43
C VAL A 489 1.10 -13.76 -4.87
N ALA A 490 2.22 -13.17 -5.30
CA ALA A 490 2.38 -12.46 -6.58
C ALA A 490 3.32 -13.16 -7.56
N GLY A 491 3.89 -14.30 -7.21
CA GLY A 491 4.78 -15.06 -8.07
C GLY A 491 6.25 -14.60 -8.04
N VAL A 492 7.11 -15.47 -8.57
CA VAL A 492 8.57 -15.30 -8.60
C VAL A 492 8.98 -14.06 -9.40
N ALA A 493 8.32 -13.78 -10.53
CA ALA A 493 8.66 -12.65 -11.40
C ALA A 493 8.57 -11.29 -10.69
N VAL A 494 7.62 -11.14 -9.76
CA VAL A 494 7.48 -9.93 -8.94
C VAL A 494 8.49 -9.93 -7.79
N ALA A 495 8.58 -11.04 -7.05
CA ALA A 495 9.40 -11.09 -5.84
C ALA A 495 10.92 -11.10 -6.09
N ASP A 496 11.38 -11.67 -7.21
CA ASP A 496 12.80 -11.76 -7.55
C ASP A 496 13.45 -10.40 -7.81
N ALA A 497 12.66 -9.41 -8.26
CA ALA A 497 13.12 -8.03 -8.41
C ALA A 497 13.67 -7.43 -7.11
N LEU A 498 13.28 -7.98 -5.95
CA LEU A 498 13.66 -7.52 -4.62
C LEU A 498 14.74 -8.37 -3.96
N THR A 499 15.19 -9.47 -4.58
CA THR A 499 16.27 -10.32 -4.05
C THR A 499 17.52 -9.51 -3.68
N PRO A 500 18.01 -8.57 -4.51
CA PRO A 500 19.20 -7.78 -4.18
C PRO A 500 19.06 -6.91 -2.92
N ALA A 501 17.84 -6.62 -2.45
CA ALA A 501 17.65 -5.89 -1.20
C ALA A 501 18.18 -6.68 0.00
N LEU A 502 18.24 -8.02 -0.09
CA LEU A 502 18.74 -8.89 0.98
C LEU A 502 20.28 -8.97 1.02
N ASP A 503 20.96 -8.45 -0.01
CA ASP A 503 22.42 -8.38 -0.11
C ASP A 503 22.98 -7.06 0.43
N LEU A 504 22.10 -6.13 0.84
CA LEU A 504 22.50 -4.93 1.56
C LEU A 504 23.17 -5.30 2.89
N ASP A 505 24.00 -4.40 3.40
CA ASP A 505 24.63 -4.58 4.70
C ASP A 505 23.61 -4.43 5.83
N PHE A 506 23.15 -5.57 6.34
CA PHE A 506 22.30 -5.69 7.54
C PHE A 506 23.09 -6.11 8.79
N SER A 507 24.41 -5.96 8.77
CA SER A 507 25.26 -6.19 9.95
C SER A 507 25.39 -4.94 10.83
N ARG A 508 24.64 -3.89 10.50
CA ARG A 508 24.74 -2.59 11.17
C ARG A 508 24.14 -2.70 12.56
N GLY A 509 24.93 -2.29 13.55
CA GLY A 509 24.48 -2.27 14.94
C GLY A 509 23.47 -1.15 15.15
N ALA A 510 22.50 -1.37 16.04
CA ALA A 510 21.75 -0.25 16.59
C ALA A 510 22.74 0.64 17.36
N LEU A 511 23.13 1.79 16.78
CA LEU A 511 23.61 2.89 17.61
C LEU A 511 22.53 3.11 18.68
N ALA A 512 22.94 3.27 19.93
CA ALA A 512 22.03 3.54 21.05
C ALA A 512 21.25 4.83 20.77
N ARG A 513 20.12 4.70 20.07
CA ARG A 513 19.18 5.80 19.85
C ARG A 513 18.70 6.19 21.23
N GLY A 514 18.75 7.50 21.54
CA GLY A 514 18.04 8.01 22.70
C GLY A 514 16.60 7.51 22.66
N ASP A 515 16.10 7.05 23.80
CA ASP A 515 14.76 6.49 23.93
C ASP A 515 13.72 7.41 23.26
N ARG A 516 12.93 6.83 22.34
CA ARG A 516 11.94 7.55 21.51
C ARG A 516 10.81 8.14 22.35
N ASP A 517 10.57 7.56 23.53
CA ASP A 517 9.53 7.98 24.46
C ASP A 517 10.08 8.86 25.61
N ALA A 518 11.39 9.09 25.66
CA ALA A 518 11.97 9.99 26.64
C ALA A 518 11.56 11.42 26.31
N ALA A 519 10.84 12.05 27.24
CA ALA A 519 10.54 13.47 27.17
C ALA A 519 11.84 14.26 26.92
N PRO A 520 11.82 15.28 26.04
CA PRO A 520 13.00 16.08 25.78
C PRO A 520 13.52 16.63 27.10
N LYS A 521 14.80 16.39 27.40
CA LYS A 521 15.45 16.98 28.58
C LYS A 521 15.27 18.49 28.46
N GLN A 522 14.47 19.06 29.36
CA GLN A 522 14.32 20.50 29.45
C GLN A 522 15.70 21.06 29.84
N SER A 523 16.35 21.73 28.89
CA SER A 523 17.60 22.46 29.10
C SER A 523 17.35 23.81 29.74
#